data_AF-A0A7T1IAA9-F1
#
_entry.id   AF-A0A7T1IAA9-F1
#
_cell.length_a   1.000
_cell.length_b   1.000
_cell.length_c   1.000
_cell.angle_alpha   90.00
_cell.angle_beta   90.00
_cell.angle_gamma   90.00
#
_symmetry.space_group_name_H-M   'P 1'
#
loop_
_entity.id
_entity.type
_entity.pdbx_description
1 polymer ?
#
loop_
_entity_poly.entity_id
_entity_poly.type
_entity_poly.pdbx_seq_one_letter_code
_entity_poly.pdbx_strand_id
1 'polypeptide(L)' 'MAHEPGTAQLIEALRADRLWLLRQIDAGRWPQWRLDLAALERELGQLLDQLREREGSGDRPL' A
#
# COMPACT_ATOMS: atom_id res chain seq x y z
N MET A 1 8.20 3.49 25.16
CA MET A 1 6.80 3.53 24.69
C MET A 1 6.84 3.80 23.20
N ALA A 2 6.63 2.78 22.35
CA ALA A 2 6.48 3.04 20.93
C ALA A 2 5.15 3.77 20.74
N HIS A 3 5.19 5.01 20.24
CA HIS A 3 3.98 5.72 19.84
C HIS A 3 3.36 4.93 18.69
N GLU A 4 2.09 4.52 18.81
CA GLU A 4 1.41 3.91 17.67
C GLU A 4 1.46 4.89 16.51
N PRO A 5 1.97 4.48 15.33
CA PRO A 5 2.04 5.37 14.20
C PRO A 5 0.64 5.85 13.86
N GLY A 6 0.49 7.17 13.69
CA GLY A 6 -0.78 7.74 13.25
C GLY A 6 -1.20 7.14 11.90
N THR A 7 -2.50 7.13 11.60
CA THR A 7 -3.05 6.54 10.38
C THR A 7 -2.32 7.01 9.11
N ALA A 8 -1.96 8.29 9.03
CA ALA A 8 -1.19 8.83 7.91
C ALA A 8 0.22 8.21 7.79
N GLN A 9 0.91 7.98 8.91
CA GLN A 9 2.22 7.30 8.89
C GLN A 9 2.10 5.83 8.48
N LEU A 10 1.03 5.15 8.91
CA LEU A 10 0.74 3.78 8.48
C LEU A 10 0.48 3.71 6.97
N ILE A 11 -0.28 4.66 6.42
CA ILE A 11 -0.55 4.74 4.97
C ILE A 11 0.76 4.91 4.20
N GLU A 12 1.65 5.80 4.63
CA GLU A 12 2.94 6.01 3.97
C GLU A 12 3.87 4.79 4.08
N ALA A 13 3.88 4.10 5.23
CA ALA A 13 4.61 2.85 5.38
C ALA A 13 4.11 1.78 4.40
N LEU A 14 2.78 1.62 4.27
CA LEU A 14 2.19 0.68 3.32
C LEU A 14 2.50 1.04 1.86
N ARG A 15 2.56 2.33 1.50
CA ARG A 15 3.01 2.76 0.16
C ARG A 15 4.46 2.35 -0.11
N ALA A 16 5.34 2.56 0.87
CA ALA A 16 6.75 2.20 0.76
C ALA A 16 6.94 0.68 0.64
N ASP A 17 6.24 -0.09 1.46
CA ASP A 17 6.28 -1.56 1.45
C ASP A 17 5.75 -2.14 0.13
N ARG A 18 4.65 -1.58 -0.39
CA ARG A 18 4.12 -1.95 -1.71
C ARG A 18 5.16 -1.74 -2.82
N LEU A 19 5.83 -0.59 -2.83
CA LEU A 19 6.87 -0.30 -3.82
C LEU A 19 8.07 -1.23 -3.68
N TRP A 20 8.46 -1.54 -2.44
CA TRP A 20 9.53 -2.50 -2.18
C TRP A 20 9.17 -3.89 -2.69
N LEU A 21 7.95 -4.37 -2.41
CA LEU A 21 7.44 -5.66 -2.86
C LEU A 21 7.48 -5.78 -4.38
N LEU A 22 6.98 -4.76 -5.10
CA LEU A 22 6.99 -4.72 -6.56
C LEU A 22 8.42 -4.84 -7.11
N ARG A 23 9.38 -4.09 -6.55
CA ARG A 23 10.80 -4.18 -6.96
C ARG A 23 11.39 -5.56 -6.73
N GLN A 24 11.03 -6.25 -5.64
CA GLN A 24 11.52 -7.61 -5.40
C GLN A 24 10.93 -8.61 -6.41
N ILE A 25 9.64 -8.48 -6.73
CA ILE A 25 8.97 -9.29 -7.76
C ILE A 25 9.62 -9.08 -9.13
N ASP A 26 9.89 -7.82 -9.49
CA ASP A 26 10.56 -7.46 -10.76
C ASP A 26 12.00 -7.98 -10.82
N ALA A 27 12.71 -7.99 -9.68
CA ALA A 27 14.04 -8.59 -9.57
C ALA A 27 14.03 -10.14 -9.63
N GLY A 28 12.87 -10.78 -9.81
CA GLY A 28 12.74 -12.23 -9.92
C GLY A 28 12.85 -12.97 -8.59
N ARG A 29 12.65 -12.27 -7.46
CA ARG A 29 12.65 -12.89 -6.13
C ARG A 29 11.37 -13.72 -5.95
N TRP A 30 11.48 -14.82 -5.20
CA TRP A 30 10.38 -15.74 -4.87
C TRP A 30 9.55 -16.19 -6.08
N PRO A 31 10.18 -16.85 -7.08
CA PRO A 31 9.50 -17.27 -8.30
C PRO A 31 8.27 -18.14 -8.03
N GLN A 32 8.31 -18.98 -6.98
CA GLN A 32 7.19 -19.85 -6.59
C GLN A 32 5.96 -19.09 -6.04
N TRP A 33 6.12 -17.84 -5.59
CA TRP A 33 5.04 -17.01 -5.04
C TRP A 33 4.76 -15.78 -5.89
N ARG A 34 5.37 -15.67 -7.09
CA ARG A 34 5.30 -14.47 -7.92
C ARG A 34 3.86 -14.02 -8.19
N LEU A 35 2.97 -14.96 -8.49
CA LEU A 35 1.57 -14.67 -8.79
C LEU A 35 0.80 -14.21 -7.55
N ASP A 36 0.99 -14.91 -6.42
CA ASP A 36 0.34 -14.57 -5.16
C ASP A 36 0.80 -13.20 -4.64
N LEU A 37 2.10 -12.93 -4.71
CA LEU A 37 2.68 -11.64 -4.31
C LEU A 37 2.24 -10.51 -5.23
N ALA A 38 2.07 -10.76 -6.54
CA ALA A 38 1.52 -9.78 -7.47
C ALA A 38 0.03 -9.51 -7.20
N ALA A 39 -0.74 -10.53 -6.81
CA ALA A 39 -2.13 -10.34 -6.40
C ALA A 39 -2.21 -9.48 -5.13
N LEU A 40 -1.40 -9.80 -4.12
CA LEU A 40 -1.30 -9.03 -2.88
C LEU A 40 -0.90 -7.57 -3.13
N GLU A 41 0.11 -7.33 -3.97
CA GLU A 41 0.55 -5.98 -4.36
C GLU A 41 -0.59 -5.17 -5.00
N ARG A 42 -1.40 -5.79 -5.85
CA ARG A 42 -2.55 -5.15 -6.51
C ARG A 42 -3.67 -4.84 -5.51
N GLU A 43 -3.99 -5.77 -4.61
CA GLU A 43 -4.99 -5.56 -3.55
C GLU A 43 -4.57 -4.39 -2.63
N LEU A 44 -3.30 -4.33 -2.25
CA LEU A 44 -2.74 -3.20 -1.49
C LEU A 44 -2.86 -1.88 -2.26
N GLY A 45 -2.61 -1.89 -3.57
CA GLY A 45 -2.82 -0.73 -4.43
C GLY A 45 -4.25 -0.22 -4.39
N GLN A 46 -5.23 -1.12 -4.55
CA GLN A 46 -6.65 -0.78 -4.50
C GLN A 46 -7.08 -0.23 -3.14
N LEU A 47 -6.56 -0.76 -2.04
CA LEU A 47 -6.85 -0.24 -0.70
C LEU A 47 -6.32 1.19 -0.52
N LEU A 48 -5.08 1.44 -0.94
CA LEU A 48 -4.45 2.76 -0.85
C LEU A 48 -5.15 3.80 -1.73
N ASP A 49 -5.65 3.41 -2.89
CA ASP A 49 -6.45 4.28 -3.77
C ASP A 49 -7.80 4.63 -3.13
N GLN A 50 -8.50 3.66 -2.54
CA GLN A 50 -9.76 3.91 -1.81
C GLN A 50 -9.57 4.85 -0.61
N LEU A 51 -8.45 4.73 0.11
CA LEU A 51 -8.13 5.62 1.22
C LEU A 51 -7.93 7.06 0.73
N ARG A 52 -7.20 7.25 -0.38
CA ARG A 52 -7.02 8.57 -1.01
C ARG A 52 -8.35 9.19 -1.43
N GLU A 53 -9.25 8.39 -2.00
CA GLU A 53 -10.60 8.86 -2.39
C GLU A 53 -11.41 9.31 -1.18
N ARG A 54 -11.30 8.61 -0.04
CA ARG A 54 -11.97 8.98 1.22
C ARG A 54 -11.39 10.26 1.82
N GLU A 55 -10.08 10.44 1.77
CA GLU A 55 -9.42 11.68 2.21
C GLU A 55 -9.82 12.87 1.32
N GLY A 56 -9.89 12.70 0.00
CA GLY A 56 -10.31 13.74 -0.93
C GLY A 56 -11.81 14.05 -0.92
N SER A 57 -12.65 13.09 -0.53
CA SER A 57 -14.11 13.27 -0.43
C SER A 57 -14.57 13.99 0.85
N GLY A 58 -13.68 14.10 1.85
CA GLY A 58 -13.94 14.85 3.09
C GLY A 58 -13.80 16.37 2.95
N ASP A 59 -13.26 16.86 1.84
CA ASP A 59 -13.01 18.28 1.56
C ASP A 59 -14.01 18.85 0.55
N ARG A 60 -15.32 18.62 0.78
CA ARG A 60 -16.36 19.29 -0.01
C ARG A 60 -17.01 20.40 0.81
N PRO A 61 -16.68 21.68 0.58
CA PRO A 61 -17.40 22.77 1.22
C PRO A 61 -18.83 22.79 0.67
N LEU A 62 -19.81 22.75 1.57
CA LEU A 62 -21.20 23.10 1.30
C LEU A 62 -21.35 24.63 1.36
#